data_AF-A0A5I1LIV9-F1
#
_entry.id   AF-A0A5I1LIV9-F1
#
_cell.length_a   1.000
_cell.length_b   1.000
_cell.length_c   1.000
_cell.angle_alpha   90.00
_cell.angle_beta   90.00
_cell.angle_gamma   90.00
#
_symmetry.space_group_name_H-M   'P 1'
#
loop_
_entity.id
_entity.type
_entity.pdbx_description
1 polymer ?
#
loop_
_entity_poly.entity_id
_entity_poly.type
_entity_poly.pdbx_seq_one_letter_code
_entity_poly.pdbx_strand_id
1 'polypeptide(L)'
;MPTTDRKRGRINLNADERRDISIQFRVNKEEFEYLKSLVEASGLERGHYIRREILKAEPVVKRKMPEVNQKTYIQLSAIGNNINQATKKLNGNEYFEKNEVDKLMFNIKQVSRRILEINKDLNYEGIRS
;
A
#
# COMPACT_ATOMS: atom_id res chain seq x y z
N MET A 1 -18.87 11.47 50.06
CA MET A 1 -19.61 10.25 49.67
C MET A 1 -21.10 10.54 49.81
N PRO A 2 -21.93 10.62 48.75
CA PRO A 2 -23.36 10.71 48.96
C PRO A 2 -23.93 9.29 49.05
N THR A 3 -24.37 8.93 50.25
CA THR A 3 -25.21 7.78 50.57
C THR A 3 -26.62 8.02 50.05
N THR A 4 -27.07 7.22 49.07
CA THR A 4 -28.45 7.27 48.56
C THR A 4 -29.26 6.09 49.09
N ASP A 5 -29.46 6.04 50.41
CA ASP A 5 -30.37 5.09 51.02
C ASP A 5 -31.80 5.66 51.02
N ARG A 6 -32.64 5.19 50.08
CA ARG A 6 -34.08 5.48 50.08
C ARG A 6 -34.87 4.17 49.91
N LYS A 7 -35.73 3.90 50.90
CA LYS A 7 -36.44 2.62 51.08
C LYS A 7 -37.51 2.31 50.02
N ARG A 8 -38.00 3.28 49.22
CA ARG A 8 -38.91 3.07 48.07
C ARG A 8 -38.79 4.20 47.02
N GLY A 9 -38.85 3.83 45.74
CA GLY A 9 -38.75 4.71 44.56
C GLY A 9 -37.81 4.13 43.49
N ARG A 10 -37.84 4.64 42.24
CA ARG A 10 -36.86 4.26 41.20
C ARG A 10 -35.46 4.63 41.70
N ILE A 11 -34.61 3.62 41.89
CA ILE A 11 -33.23 3.80 42.33
C ILE A 11 -32.54 4.73 41.32
N ASN A 12 -31.98 5.83 41.81
CA ASN A 12 -31.11 6.66 41.00
C ASN A 12 -29.79 5.90 40.90
N LEU A 13 -29.58 5.24 39.76
CA LEU A 13 -28.29 4.63 39.42
C LEU A 13 -27.21 5.72 39.49
N ASN A 14 -26.05 5.36 40.03
CA ASN A 14 -24.93 6.28 40.12
C ASN A 14 -24.49 6.68 38.70
N ALA A 15 -23.86 7.84 38.52
CA ALA A 15 -23.50 8.34 37.18
C ALA A 15 -22.67 7.34 36.36
N ASP A 16 -21.88 6.50 37.04
CA ASP A 16 -21.06 5.42 36.46
C ASP A 16 -21.89 4.21 35.96
N GLU A 17 -23.07 3.97 36.55
CA GLU A 17 -23.95 2.86 36.17
C GLU A 17 -25.00 3.28 35.13
N ARG A 18 -25.11 4.58 34.86
CA ARG A 18 -26.04 5.13 33.87
C ARG A 18 -25.50 4.96 32.46
N ARG A 19 -26.31 4.30 31.61
CA ARG A 19 -25.97 4.04 30.20
C ARG A 19 -26.40 5.21 29.31
N ASP A 20 -25.73 6.35 29.47
CA ASP A 20 -26.12 7.60 28.80
C ASP A 20 -25.39 7.84 27.46
N ILE A 21 -24.52 6.91 27.01
CA ILE A 21 -23.78 6.99 25.73
C ILE A 21 -24.56 6.29 24.61
N SER A 22 -24.82 7.01 23.51
CA SER A 22 -25.45 6.47 22.29
C SER A 22 -24.40 6.15 21.24
N ILE A 23 -24.51 4.99 20.58
CA ILE A 23 -23.65 4.55 19.48
C ILE A 23 -24.53 4.42 18.23
N GLN A 24 -24.20 5.17 17.18
CA GLN A 24 -24.87 5.10 15.89
C GLN A 24 -23.93 4.49 14.85
N PHE A 25 -24.40 3.49 14.12
CA PHE A 25 -23.71 2.93 12.96
C PHE A 25 -24.69 2.75 11.81
N ARG A 26 -24.18 2.81 10.58
CA ARG A 26 -24.96 2.61 9.36
C ARG A 26 -24.79 1.16 8.92
N VAL A 27 -25.87 0.56 8.46
CA VAL A 27 -25.91 -0.81 7.93
C VAL A 27 -26.51 -0.81 6.54
N ASN A 28 -26.11 -1.79 5.74
CA ASN A 28 -26.76 -2.07 4.47
C ASN A 28 -28.09 -2.85 4.69
N LYS A 29 -28.92 -2.96 3.65
CA LYS A 29 -30.23 -3.62 3.72
C LYS A 29 -30.13 -5.10 4.14
N GLU A 30 -29.17 -5.83 3.58
CA GLU A 30 -28.92 -7.25 3.91
C GLU A 30 -28.47 -7.44 5.36
N GLU A 31 -27.54 -6.59 5.83
CA GLU A 31 -27.07 -6.60 7.21
C GLU A 31 -28.20 -6.29 8.20
N PHE A 32 -29.12 -5.38 7.81
CA PHE A 32 -30.28 -5.04 8.62
C PHE A 32 -31.27 -6.22 8.74
N GLU A 33 -31.56 -6.91 7.63
CA GLU A 33 -32.44 -8.09 7.63
C GLU A 33 -31.83 -9.23 8.45
N TYR A 34 -30.51 -9.45 8.32
CA TYR A 34 -29.78 -10.43 9.13
C TYR A 34 -29.80 -10.07 10.62
N LEU A 35 -29.57 -8.80 10.98
CA LEU A 35 -29.64 -8.37 12.38
C LEU A 35 -31.05 -8.53 12.94
N LYS A 36 -32.09 -8.31 12.14
CA LYS A 36 -33.48 -8.51 12.55
C LYS A 36 -33.77 -9.98 12.85
N SER A 37 -33.34 -10.90 11.99
CA SER A 37 -33.56 -12.34 12.21
C SER A 37 -32.82 -12.86 13.44
N LEU A 38 -31.60 -12.38 13.69
CA LEU A 38 -30.84 -12.70 14.90
C LEU A 38 -31.54 -12.22 16.19
N VAL A 39 -32.08 -11.01 16.16
CA VAL A 39 -32.79 -10.44 17.30
C VAL A 39 -34.08 -11.22 17.57
N GLU A 40 -34.84 -11.55 16.52
CA GLU A 40 -36.06 -12.37 16.60
C GLU A 40 -35.79 -13.77 17.15
N ALA A 41 -34.73 -14.43 16.68
CA ALA A 41 -34.30 -15.74 17.19
C ALA A 41 -33.84 -15.67 18.66
N SER A 42 -33.28 -14.53 19.09
CA SER A 42 -32.76 -14.37 20.45
C SER A 42 -33.82 -13.96 21.49
N GLY A 43 -34.98 -13.48 21.05
CA GLY A 43 -36.05 -12.95 21.91
C GLY A 43 -35.66 -11.69 22.72
N LEU A 44 -34.51 -11.08 22.42
CA LEU A 44 -34.01 -9.89 23.11
C LEU A 44 -34.36 -8.61 22.37
N GLU A 45 -34.35 -7.49 23.08
CA GLU A 45 -34.39 -6.18 22.42
C GLU A 45 -33.09 -5.96 21.62
N ARG A 46 -33.19 -5.33 20.44
CA ARG A 46 -32.05 -5.06 19.54
C ARG A 46 -30.82 -4.50 20.26
N GLY A 47 -31.00 -3.51 21.13
CA GLY A 47 -29.90 -2.91 21.89
C GLY A 47 -29.27 -3.86 22.91
N HIS A 48 -30.06 -4.76 23.51
CA HIS A 48 -29.56 -5.80 24.40
C HIS A 48 -28.79 -6.88 23.65
N TYR A 49 -29.28 -7.30 22.49
CA TYR A 49 -28.60 -8.25 21.62
C TYR A 49 -27.24 -7.73 21.16
N ILE A 50 -27.21 -6.54 20.55
CA ILE A 50 -25.98 -5.91 20.06
C ILE A 50 -24.97 -5.72 21.21
N ARG A 51 -25.44 -5.26 22.37
CA ARG A 51 -24.57 -5.07 23.54
C ARG A 51 -23.95 -6.40 24.00
N ARG A 52 -24.75 -7.46 24.05
CA ARG A 52 -24.28 -8.77 24.47
C ARG A 52 -23.21 -9.30 23.52
N GLU A 53 -23.43 -9.19 22.22
CA GLU A 53 -22.48 -9.69 21.22
C GLU A 53 -21.21 -8.82 21.17
N ILE A 54 -21.31 -7.49 21.15
CA ILE A 54 -20.13 -6.60 21.08
C ILE A 54 -19.29 -6.67 22.35
N LEU A 55 -19.91 -6.72 23.54
CA LEU A 55 -19.15 -6.72 24.80
C LEU A 55 -18.60 -8.11 25.17
N LYS A 56 -19.18 -9.19 24.62
CA LYS A 56 -18.65 -10.55 24.80
C LYS A 56 -17.67 -10.95 23.69
N ALA A 57 -17.70 -10.28 22.55
CA ALA A 57 -16.74 -10.52 21.49
C ALA A 57 -15.33 -10.26 22.02
N GLU A 58 -14.47 -11.28 21.98
CA GLU A 58 -13.05 -11.06 22.19
C GLU A 58 -12.56 -10.06 21.14
N PRO A 59 -11.85 -8.99 21.55
CA PRO A 59 -11.34 -8.03 20.59
C PRO A 59 -10.46 -8.79 19.61
N VAL A 60 -10.68 -8.58 18.30
CA VAL A 60 -9.77 -9.08 17.28
C VAL A 60 -8.45 -8.33 17.49
N VAL A 61 -7.58 -8.90 18.33
CA VAL A 61 -6.24 -8.39 18.57
C VAL A 61 -5.53 -8.58 17.25
N LYS A 62 -5.44 -7.50 16.45
CA LYS A 62 -4.53 -7.45 15.33
C LYS A 62 -3.19 -7.87 15.89
N ARG A 63 -2.65 -9.02 15.43
CA ARG A 63 -1.30 -9.49 15.81
C ARG A 63 -0.38 -8.28 15.67
N LYS A 64 0.00 -7.66 16.79
CA LYS A 64 1.05 -6.65 16.79
C LYS A 64 2.30 -7.41 16.41
N MET A 65 2.77 -7.22 15.18
CA MET A 65 4.07 -7.74 14.77
C MET A 65 5.08 -7.19 15.78
N PRO A 66 5.92 -8.04 16.42
CA PRO A 66 6.90 -7.56 17.40
C PRO A 66 7.71 -6.41 16.78
N GLU A 67 7.87 -5.28 17.50
CA GLU A 67 8.52 -4.07 16.96
C GLU A 67 9.92 -4.35 16.38
N VAL A 68 10.61 -5.32 16.98
CA VAL A 68 11.94 -5.82 16.55
C VAL A 68 11.92 -6.32 15.10
N ASN A 69 10.79 -6.87 14.64
CA ASN A 69 10.65 -7.38 13.28
C ASN A 69 10.23 -6.28 12.30
N GLN A 70 9.45 -5.28 12.74
CA GLN A 70 8.90 -4.28 11.82
C GLN A 70 9.96 -3.41 11.17
N LYS A 71 10.94 -2.92 11.95
CA LYS A 71 12.06 -2.13 11.42
C LYS A 71 12.92 -2.96 10.46
N THR A 72 13.19 -4.21 10.81
CA THR A 72 13.97 -5.15 10.00
C THR A 72 13.26 -5.47 8.68
N TYR A 73 11.94 -5.70 8.69
CA TYR A 73 11.17 -5.94 7.47
C TYR A 73 11.10 -4.72 6.55
N ILE A 74 10.97 -3.51 7.10
CA ILE A 74 10.99 -2.27 6.31
C ILE A 74 12.36 -2.10 5.64
N GLN A 75 13.45 -2.34 6.37
CA GLN A 75 14.80 -2.28 5.82
C GLN A 75 15.02 -3.34 4.73
N LEU A 76 14.61 -4.59 4.97
CA LEU A 76 14.67 -5.67 3.98
C LEU A 76 13.89 -5.32 2.70
N SER A 77 12.70 -4.73 2.83
CA SER A 77 11.90 -4.29 1.69
C SER A 77 12.58 -3.16 0.92
N ALA A 78 13.21 -2.20 1.60
CA ALA A 78 13.95 -1.12 0.96
C ALA A 78 15.18 -1.64 0.19
N ILE A 79 15.92 -2.59 0.77
CA ILE A 79 17.06 -3.25 0.12
C ILE A 79 16.58 -4.03 -1.11
N GLY A 80 15.51 -4.82 -0.98
CA GLY A 80 14.92 -5.56 -2.10
C GLY A 80 14.46 -4.66 -3.24
N ASN A 81 13.86 -3.51 -2.94
CA ASN A 81 13.46 -2.51 -3.93
C ASN A 81 14.66 -1.89 -4.64
N ASN A 82 15.74 -1.59 -3.91
CA ASN A 82 16.97 -1.04 -4.48
C ASN A 82 17.65 -2.05 -5.42
N ILE A 83 17.70 -3.33 -5.03
CA ILE A 83 18.21 -4.41 -5.88
C ILE A 83 17.35 -4.53 -7.13
N ASN A 84 16.02 -4.55 -7.00
CA ASN A 84 15.13 -4.68 -8.14
C ASN A 84 15.26 -3.48 -9.12
N GLN A 85 15.48 -2.27 -8.61
CA GLN A 85 15.78 -1.10 -9.43
C GLN A 85 17.14 -1.20 -10.11
N ALA A 86 18.19 -1.65 -9.41
CA ALA A 86 19.51 -1.86 -9.99
C ALA A 86 19.47 -2.94 -11.09
N THR A 87 18.79 -4.06 -10.84
CA THR A 87 18.59 -5.12 -11.82
C THR A 87 17.75 -4.65 -13.01
N LYS A 88 16.71 -3.84 -12.80
CA LYS A 88 15.93 -3.26 -13.90
C LYS A 88 16.75 -2.27 -14.73
N LYS A 89 17.62 -1.47 -14.09
CA LYS A 89 18.56 -0.57 -14.78
C LYS A 89 19.63 -1.34 -15.57
N LEU A 90 20.14 -2.44 -15.02
CA LEU A 90 21.13 -3.30 -15.68
C LEU A 90 20.51 -4.10 -16.83
N ASN A 91 19.34 -4.69 -16.63
CA ASN A 91 18.63 -5.45 -17.68
C ASN A 91 17.97 -4.53 -18.73
N GLY A 92 17.80 -3.24 -18.41
CA GLY A 92 17.18 -2.25 -19.28
C GLY A 92 18.10 -1.70 -20.38
N ASN A 93 19.42 -1.96 -20.33
CA ASN A 93 20.38 -1.46 -21.33
C ASN A 93 20.19 0.02 -21.70
N GLU A 94 19.91 0.87 -20.70
CA GLU A 94 19.56 2.29 -20.88
C GLU A 94 20.78 3.20 -20.69
N TYR A 95 21.93 2.80 -21.23
CA TYR A 95 23.09 3.67 -21.40
C TYR A 95 23.67 3.53 -22.80
N PHE A 96 22.82 3.82 -23.78
CA PHE A 96 23.26 4.44 -25.02
C PHE A 96 22.20 5.49 -25.36
N GLU A 97 22.51 6.76 -25.11
CA GLU A 97 21.68 7.82 -25.66
C GLU A 97 21.60 7.59 -27.18
N LYS A 98 20.41 7.27 -27.69
CA LYS A 98 20.19 7.01 -29.12
C LYS A 98 20.77 8.15 -29.97
N ASN A 99 20.69 9.38 -29.47
CA ASN A 99 21.31 10.56 -30.06
C ASN A 99 22.84 10.49 -30.15
N GLU A 100 23.53 9.96 -29.14
CA GLU A 100 24.97 9.78 -29.17
C GLU A 100 25.36 8.68 -30.16
N VAL A 101 24.62 7.57 -30.19
CA VAL A 101 24.84 6.48 -31.16
C VAL A 101 24.62 6.96 -32.59
N ASP A 102 23.57 7.74 -32.84
CA ASP A 102 23.26 8.29 -34.15
C ASP A 102 24.34 9.30 -34.61
N LYS A 103 24.86 10.13 -33.69
CA LYS A 103 26.01 11.02 -33.95
C LYS A 103 27.29 10.24 -34.25
N LEU A 104 27.56 9.19 -33.48
CA LEU A 104 28.72 8.30 -33.71
C LEU A 104 28.63 7.63 -35.08
N MET A 105 27.46 7.09 -35.43
CA MET A 105 27.21 6.46 -36.72
C MET A 105 27.35 7.47 -37.88
N PHE A 106 26.88 8.70 -37.70
CA PHE A 106 27.05 9.78 -38.68
C PHE A 106 28.53 10.10 -38.89
N ASN A 107 29.31 10.28 -37.82
CA ASN A 107 30.73 10.58 -37.90
C ASN A 107 31.52 9.45 -38.58
N ILE A 108 31.23 8.19 -38.25
CA ILE A 108 31.83 7.02 -38.91
C ILE A 108 31.58 7.06 -40.42
N LYS A 109 30.35 7.34 -40.86
CA LYS A 109 30.02 7.44 -42.29
C LYS A 109 30.74 8.59 -43.02
N GLN A 110 31.00 9.71 -42.35
CA GLN A 110 31.76 10.83 -42.94
C GLN A 110 33.23 10.46 -43.11
N VAL A 111 33.85 9.87 -42.09
CA VAL A 111 35.23 9.41 -42.14
C VAL A 111 35.42 8.34 -43.21
N SER A 112 34.51 7.37 -43.32
CA SER A 112 34.57 6.34 -44.38
C SER A 112 34.49 6.95 -45.78
N ARG A 113 33.63 7.96 -46.00
CA ARG A 113 33.58 8.68 -47.29
C ARG A 113 34.89 9.40 -47.59
N ARG A 114 35.47 10.08 -46.60
CA ARG A 114 36.73 10.80 -46.78
C ARG A 114 37.90 9.87 -47.09
N ILE A 115 37.97 8.71 -46.43
CA ILE A 115 38.99 7.70 -46.71
C ILE A 115 38.83 7.14 -48.14
N LEU A 116 37.58 6.93 -48.60
CA LEU A 116 37.32 6.49 -49.98
C LEU A 116 37.70 7.54 -51.02
N GLU A 117 37.47 8.82 -50.75
CA GLU A 117 37.94 9.93 -51.60
C GLU A 117 39.46 9.94 -51.68
N ILE A 118 40.14 9.92 -50.53
CA ILE A 118 41.60 9.90 -50.46
C ILE A 118 42.18 8.67 -51.19
N ASN A 119 41.59 7.49 -51.01
CA ASN A 119 42.03 6.29 -51.72
C ASN A 119 41.81 6.39 -53.24
N LYS A 120 40.74 7.05 -53.70
CA LYS A 120 40.55 7.32 -55.13
C LYS A 120 41.64 8.26 -55.63
N ASP A 121 41.87 9.36 -54.93
CA ASP A 121 42.88 10.36 -55.30
C ASP A 121 44.29 9.73 -55.36
N LEU A 122 44.64 8.88 -54.38
CA LEU A 122 45.90 8.11 -54.38
C LEU A 122 45.96 7.06 -55.51
N ASN A 123 44.85 6.38 -55.83
CA ASN A 123 44.80 5.47 -56.98
C ASN A 123 44.85 6.19 -58.34
N TYR A 124 44.51 7.49 -58.40
CA TYR A 124 44.70 8.30 -59.61
C TYR A 124 46.17 8.76 -59.78
N GLU A 125 46.94 8.89 -58.69
CA GLU A 125 48.38 9.18 -58.76
C GLU A 125 49.21 7.94 -59.14
N GLY A 126 48.72 6.73 -58.86
CA GLY A 126 49.42 5.47 -59.18
C GLY A 126 49.33 4.98 -60.63
N ILE A 127 48.60 5.66 -61.53
CA ILE A 127 48.44 5.26 -62.95
C ILE A 127 49.16 6.23 -63.91
N ARG A 128 49.96 7.17 -63.39
CA ARG A 128 50.87 7.99 -64.20
C ARG A 128 52.30 7.50 -64.07
N SER A 129 52.57 6.32 -64.62
CA SER A 129 53.91 5.84 -64.99
C SER A 129 53.78 4.90 -66.18
#